data_AF-A0A3M2B2L1-F1
#
_entry.id   AF-A0A3M2B2L1-F1
#
_cell.length_a   1.000
_cell.length_b   1.000
_cell.length_c   1.000
_cell.angle_alpha   90.00
_cell.angle_beta   90.00
_cell.angle_gamma   90.00
#
_symmetry.space_group_name_H-M   'P 1'
#
loop_
_entity.id
_entity.type
_entity.pdbx_description
1 polymer ?
#
loop_
_entity_poly.entity_id
_entity_poly.type
_entity_poly.pdbx_seq_one_letter_code
_entity_poly.pdbx_strand_id
1 'polypeptide(L)'
;MAEQTGGVWRVLFRAIAPIEALRATLEMCIQQHAPERYLVGAGTGAERLLPQLQAWFPTIRWELVPERDTTLQARELYFQHHPPRGWRRLLPKGMRVPPEPYDDFAALAIIYRAVETEHHTAGTQPSDSS
;
A
#
# COMPACT_ATOMS: atom_id res chain seq x y z
N MET A 1 1.31 4.08 6.56
CA MET A 1 2.52 3.45 7.12
C MET A 1 2.13 2.14 7.77
N ALA A 2 2.89 1.09 7.50
CA ALA A 2 2.71 -0.21 8.13
C ALA A 2 4.06 -0.83 8.43
N GLU A 3 4.10 -1.70 9.42
CA GLU A 3 5.24 -2.54 9.76
C GLU A 3 4.85 -4.01 9.64
N GLN A 4 5.82 -4.89 9.41
CA GLN A 4 5.61 -6.33 9.43
C GLN A 4 6.27 -6.93 10.67
N THR A 5 5.48 -7.60 11.52
CA THR A 5 6.00 -8.35 12.68
C THR A 5 5.54 -9.79 12.60
N GLY A 6 6.48 -10.73 12.60
CA GLY A 6 6.15 -12.17 12.54
C GLY A 6 5.37 -12.58 11.28
N GLY A 7 5.61 -11.91 10.15
CA GLY A 7 4.89 -12.16 8.89
C GLY A 7 3.55 -11.42 8.75
N VAL A 8 3.06 -10.79 9.81
CA VAL A 8 1.78 -10.07 9.82
C VAL A 8 2.00 -8.56 9.67
N TRP A 9 1.28 -7.93 8.73
CA TRP A 9 1.29 -6.48 8.56
C TRP A 9 0.39 -5.78 9.58
N ARG A 10 0.92 -4.75 10.22
CA ARG A 10 0.21 -3.87 11.14
C ARG A 10 0.26 -2.45 10.63
N VAL A 11 -0.92 -1.82 10.51
CA VAL A 11 -1.01 -0.40 10.18
C VAL A 11 -0.62 0.43 11.40
N LEU A 12 0.42 1.26 11.25
CA LEU A 12 0.89 2.19 12.29
C LEU A 12 0.21 3.56 12.18
N PHE A 13 0.04 4.03 10.95
CA PHE A 13 -0.55 5.33 10.66
C PHE A 13 -1.27 5.30 9.32
N ARG A 14 -2.48 5.88 9.29
CA ARG A 14 -3.31 6.05 8.09
C ARG A 14 -3.97 7.42 8.14
N ALA A 15 -3.83 8.17 7.06
CA ALA A 15 -4.50 9.46 6.89
C ALA A 15 -4.80 9.72 5.42
N ILE A 16 -5.88 10.46 5.18
CA ILE A 16 -6.12 11.16 3.92
C ILE A 16 -5.76 12.62 4.19
N ALA A 17 -4.76 13.13 3.48
CA ALA A 17 -4.28 14.49 3.65
C ALA A 17 -4.53 15.29 2.36
N PRO A 18 -4.97 16.56 2.46
CA PRO A 18 -4.95 17.46 1.32
C PRO A 18 -3.49 17.77 0.92
N ILE A 19 -3.28 18.18 -0.34
CA ILE A 19 -1.93 18.34 -0.90
C ILE A 19 -1.09 19.38 -0.13
N GLU A 20 -1.74 20.40 0.43
CA GLU A 20 -1.14 21.46 1.22
C GLU A 20 -0.60 20.96 2.56
N ALA A 21 -1.24 19.94 3.15
CA ALA A 21 -0.82 19.34 4.41
C ALA A 21 0.12 18.14 4.19
N LEU A 22 0.28 17.67 2.95
CA LEU A 22 1.00 16.44 2.64
C LEU A 22 2.46 16.52 3.09
N ARG A 23 3.15 17.61 2.79
CA ARG A 23 4.57 17.79 3.16
C ARG A 23 4.79 17.68 4.67
N ALA A 24 4.05 18.44 5.46
CA ALA A 24 4.17 18.44 6.92
C ALA A 24 3.83 17.06 7.51
N THR A 25 2.82 16.40 6.95
CA THR A 25 2.43 15.04 7.36
C THR A 25 3.56 14.03 7.09
N LEU A 26 4.20 14.11 5.92
CA LEU A 26 5.34 13.26 5.57
C LEU A 26 6.55 13.54 6.46
N GLU A 27 6.90 14.80 6.71
CA GLU A 27 8.01 15.18 7.61
C GLU A 27 7.81 14.59 9.01
N MET A 28 6.61 14.73 9.58
CA MET A 28 6.24 14.13 10.86
C MET A 28 6.42 12.59 10.82
N CYS A 29 5.91 11.93 9.78
CA CYS A 29 5.99 10.48 9.65
C CYS A 29 7.43 9.98 9.53
N ILE A 30 8.26 10.68 8.74
CA ILE A 30 9.68 10.35 8.54
C ILE A 30 10.44 10.49 9.85
N GLN A 31 10.22 11.58 10.59
CA GLN A 31 10.90 11.82 11.87
C GLN A 31 10.48 10.83 12.95
N GLN A 32 9.20 10.48 13.04
CA GLN A 32 8.69 9.62 14.10
C GLN A 32 9.00 8.14 13.90
N HIS A 33 9.05 7.69 12.65
CA HIS A 33 9.07 6.26 12.34
C HIS A 33 10.23 5.81 11.47
N ALA A 34 10.98 6.73 10.86
CA ALA A 34 12.10 6.44 9.95
C ALA A 34 11.84 5.25 9.00
N PRO A 35 10.83 5.32 8.11
CA PRO A 35 10.48 4.20 7.25
C PRO A 35 11.65 3.76 6.37
N GLU A 36 11.83 2.45 6.24
CA GLU A 36 12.87 1.88 5.36
C GLU A 36 12.54 2.08 3.87
N ARG A 37 11.25 2.22 3.56
CA ARG A 37 10.72 2.27 2.20
C ARG A 37 9.63 3.32 2.03
N TYR A 38 9.61 3.90 0.84
CA TYR A 38 8.70 4.98 0.46
C TYR A 38 8.02 4.63 -0.84
N LEU A 39 6.77 4.18 -0.75
CA LEU A 39 6.01 3.69 -1.89
C LEU A 39 5.04 4.76 -2.39
N VAL A 40 4.93 4.88 -3.70
CA VAL A 40 3.94 5.73 -4.40
C VAL A 40 3.19 4.85 -5.38
N GLY A 41 1.86 4.86 -5.32
CA GLY A 41 1.05 4.17 -6.32
C GLY A 41 1.20 4.84 -7.70
N ALA A 42 1.28 4.04 -8.76
CA ALA A 42 1.42 4.47 -10.15
C ALA A 42 0.10 4.96 -10.80
N GLY A 43 -0.85 5.43 -10.00
CA GLY A 43 -2.16 5.90 -10.47
C GLY A 43 -2.11 7.27 -11.15
N THR A 44 -3.29 7.77 -11.51
CA THR A 44 -3.47 9.03 -12.23
C THR A 44 -2.90 10.26 -11.51
N GLY A 45 -2.72 10.21 -10.19
CA GLY A 45 -2.09 11.28 -9.41
C GLY A 45 -0.55 11.24 -9.37
N ALA A 46 0.06 10.13 -9.75
CA ALA A 46 1.49 9.87 -9.52
C ALA A 46 2.41 10.79 -10.33
N GLU A 47 2.08 11.03 -11.61
CA GLU A 47 2.87 11.86 -12.52
C GLU A 47 3.03 13.29 -12.00
N ARG A 48 2.01 13.81 -11.32
CA ARG A 48 2.04 15.16 -10.72
C ARG A 48 2.66 15.18 -9.33
N LEU A 49 2.48 14.10 -8.56
CA LEU A 49 2.91 14.03 -7.18
C LEU A 49 4.41 13.69 -7.06
N LEU A 50 4.91 12.75 -7.86
CA LEU A 50 6.28 12.25 -7.75
C LEU A 50 7.34 13.34 -7.91
N PRO A 51 7.24 14.27 -8.89
CA PRO A 51 8.20 15.38 -9.00
C PRO A 51 8.20 16.30 -7.78
N GLN A 52 7.02 16.54 -7.18
CA GLN A 52 6.91 17.36 -5.97
C GLN A 52 7.55 16.66 -4.76
N LEU A 53 7.33 15.36 -4.61
CA LEU A 53 7.94 14.56 -3.55
C LEU A 53 9.47 14.53 -3.69
N GLN A 54 9.99 14.37 -4.90
CA GLN A 54 11.44 14.42 -5.17
C GLN A 54 12.03 15.81 -4.90
N ALA A 55 11.28 16.88 -5.19
CA ALA A 55 11.72 18.24 -4.87
C ALA A 55 11.75 18.52 -3.36
N TRP A 56 10.77 18.04 -2.60
CA TRP A 56 10.73 18.22 -1.14
C TRP A 56 11.70 17.30 -0.40
N PHE A 57 11.90 16.07 -0.89
CA PHE A 57 12.72 15.03 -0.25
C PHE A 57 13.70 14.40 -1.25
N PRO A 58 14.74 15.14 -1.66
CA PRO A 58 15.65 14.71 -2.74
C PRO A 58 16.52 13.50 -2.36
N THR A 59 16.69 13.22 -1.07
CA THR A 59 17.45 12.07 -0.57
C THR A 59 16.62 10.80 -0.44
N ILE A 60 15.30 10.90 -0.56
CA ILE A 60 14.39 9.75 -0.44
C ILE A 60 14.23 9.09 -1.80
N ARG A 61 14.43 7.76 -1.82
CA ARG A 61 14.10 6.94 -2.99
C ARG A 61 12.62 6.57 -2.95
N TRP A 62 11.84 7.21 -3.83
CA TRP A 62 10.43 6.91 -4.02
C TRP A 62 10.27 5.73 -5.00
N GLU A 63 9.64 4.66 -4.54
CA GLU A 63 9.37 3.46 -5.34
C GLU A 63 7.96 3.52 -5.93
N LEU A 64 7.88 3.50 -7.25
CA LEU A 64 6.60 3.51 -7.96
C LEU A 64 6.04 2.09 -8.04
N VAL A 65 4.84 1.87 -7.50
CA VAL A 65 4.19 0.55 -7.45
C VAL A 65 2.99 0.54 -8.40
N PRO A 66 2.95 -0.39 -9.38
CA PRO A 66 1.83 -0.50 -10.32
C PRO A 66 0.47 -0.74 -9.63
N GLU A 67 -0.56 0.02 -10.02
CA GLU A 67 -1.89 -0.01 -9.38
C GLU A 67 -2.90 -0.98 -10.01
N ARG A 68 -2.46 -2.02 -10.75
CA ARG A 68 -3.41 -2.98 -11.29
C ARG A 68 -4.10 -3.77 -10.17
N ASP A 69 -5.43 -3.73 -10.16
CA ASP A 69 -6.31 -4.45 -9.23
C ASP A 69 -6.19 -4.06 -7.74
N THR A 70 -5.64 -2.87 -7.42
CA THR A 70 -5.52 -2.39 -6.03
C THR A 70 -6.86 -2.27 -5.32
N THR A 71 -7.94 -1.94 -6.03
CA THR A 71 -9.31 -1.91 -5.48
C THR A 71 -9.80 -3.31 -5.08
N LEU A 72 -9.53 -4.33 -5.91
CA LEU A 72 -9.88 -5.72 -5.61
C LEU A 72 -9.09 -6.27 -4.42
N GLN A 73 -7.79 -5.96 -4.35
CA GLN A 73 -6.96 -6.31 -3.20
C GLN A 73 -7.34 -5.55 -1.93
N ALA A 74 -7.58 -4.24 -2.01
CA ALA A 74 -8.06 -3.43 -0.90
C ALA A 74 -9.35 -4.01 -0.31
N ARG A 75 -10.25 -4.51 -1.16
CA ARG A 75 -11.46 -5.21 -0.74
C ARG A 75 -11.18 -6.52 0.01
N GLU A 76 -10.27 -7.35 -0.47
CA GLU A 76 -9.89 -8.59 0.24
C GLU A 76 -9.22 -8.26 1.59
N LEU A 77 -8.32 -7.27 1.62
CA LEU A 77 -7.67 -6.77 2.83
C LEU A 77 -8.68 -6.24 3.86
N TYR A 78 -9.69 -5.48 3.42
CA TYR A 78 -10.77 -5.03 4.29
C TYR A 78 -11.43 -6.23 4.99
N PHE A 79 -11.75 -7.31 4.27
CA PHE A 79 -12.39 -8.49 4.87
C PHE A 79 -11.43 -9.36 5.70
N GLN A 80 -10.11 -9.26 5.51
CA GLN A 80 -9.12 -9.87 6.41
C GLN A 80 -9.09 -9.16 7.77
N HIS A 81 -9.16 -7.83 7.78
CA HIS A 81 -9.22 -7.04 9.02
C HIS A 81 -10.62 -6.98 9.64
N HIS A 82 -11.67 -7.06 8.81
CA HIS A 82 -13.09 -6.98 9.19
C HIS A 82 -13.85 -8.20 8.66
N PRO A 83 -13.69 -9.39 9.28
CA PRO A 83 -14.32 -10.60 8.79
C PRO A 83 -15.84 -10.46 8.73
N PRO A 84 -16.51 -10.89 7.65
CA PRO A 84 -17.94 -10.70 7.46
C PRO A 84 -18.74 -11.46 8.53
N ARG A 85 -19.62 -10.75 9.22
CA ARG A 85 -20.49 -11.30 10.29
C ARG A 85 -21.94 -11.47 9.81
N GLY A 86 -22.67 -12.39 10.43
CA GLY A 86 -24.08 -12.63 10.16
C GLY A 86 -24.36 -13.13 8.73
N TRP A 87 -25.43 -12.62 8.11
CA TRP A 87 -25.88 -13.03 6.78
C TRP A 87 -24.84 -12.79 5.68
N ARG A 88 -23.93 -11.83 5.87
CA ARG A 88 -22.83 -11.55 4.94
C ARG A 88 -21.82 -12.70 4.80
N ARG A 89 -21.82 -13.65 5.74
CA ARG A 89 -21.00 -14.88 5.63
C ARG A 89 -21.49 -15.81 4.50
N LEU A 90 -22.78 -15.74 4.16
CA LEU A 90 -23.41 -16.57 3.12
C LEU A 90 -23.19 -16.02 1.70
N LEU A 91 -22.77 -14.76 1.57
CA LEU A 91 -22.42 -14.16 0.27
C LEU A 91 -21.08 -14.73 -0.24
N PRO A 92 -20.97 -15.09 -1.54
CA PRO A 92 -19.71 -15.42 -2.18
C PRO A 92 -18.70 -14.26 -2.06
N LYS A 93 -17.41 -14.55 -1.87
CA LYS A 93 -16.36 -13.52 -1.69
C LYS A 93 -16.41 -12.42 -2.75
N GLY A 94 -16.58 -12.80 -4.02
CA GLY A 94 -16.67 -11.86 -5.14
C GLY A 94 -17.85 -10.88 -5.11
N MET A 95 -18.92 -11.22 -4.38
CA MET A 95 -20.14 -10.40 -4.23
C MET A 95 -20.17 -9.60 -2.93
N ARG A 96 -19.14 -9.73 -2.07
CA ARG A 96 -19.06 -8.94 -0.85
C ARG A 96 -18.58 -7.54 -1.19
N VAL A 97 -19.36 -6.54 -0.83
CA VAL A 97 -19.01 -5.12 -0.92
C VAL A 97 -18.77 -4.61 0.50
N PRO A 98 -17.63 -3.96 0.78
CA PRO A 98 -17.39 -3.34 2.06
C PRO A 98 -18.51 -2.34 2.39
N PRO A 99 -19.05 -2.35 3.63
CA PRO A 99 -20.13 -1.45 4.04
C PRO A 99 -19.67 -0.01 4.24
N GLU A 100 -18.36 0.23 4.28
CA GLU A 100 -17.71 1.53 4.47
C GLU A 100 -16.80 1.83 3.28
N PRO A 101 -16.54 3.12 2.97
CA PRO A 101 -15.51 3.49 2.01
C PRO A 101 -14.18 2.85 2.43
N TYR A 102 -13.60 2.07 1.53
CA TYR A 102 -12.37 1.30 1.75
C TYR A 102 -11.27 1.71 0.77
N ASP A 103 -11.47 2.82 0.05
CA ASP A 103 -10.49 3.38 -0.88
C ASP A 103 -9.19 3.80 -0.16
N ASP A 104 -9.26 4.04 1.15
CA ASP A 104 -8.10 4.28 2.02
C ASP A 104 -7.22 3.02 2.22
N PHE A 105 -7.72 1.82 1.92
CA PHE A 105 -6.92 0.59 1.87
C PHE A 105 -6.07 0.48 0.59
N ALA A 106 -6.24 1.35 -0.41
CA ALA A 106 -5.39 1.36 -1.59
C ALA A 106 -3.90 1.51 -1.22
N ALA A 107 -3.59 2.34 -0.22
CA ALA A 107 -2.23 2.49 0.30
C ALA A 107 -1.68 1.20 0.94
N LEU A 108 -2.54 0.41 1.58
CA LEU A 108 -2.15 -0.89 2.12
C LEU A 108 -1.95 -1.90 0.99
N ALA A 109 -2.83 -1.93 -0.01
CA ALA A 109 -2.67 -2.79 -1.20
C ALA A 109 -1.33 -2.53 -1.92
N ILE A 110 -0.90 -1.26 -2.01
CA ILE A 110 0.42 -0.88 -2.54
C ILE A 110 1.57 -1.54 -1.73
N ILE A 111 1.50 -1.54 -0.40
CA ILE A 111 2.50 -2.18 0.47
C ILE A 111 2.56 -3.69 0.19
N TYR A 112 1.40 -4.36 0.17
CA TYR A 112 1.34 -5.80 -0.10
C TYR A 112 1.90 -6.16 -1.48
N ARG A 113 1.59 -5.37 -2.52
CA ARG A 113 2.12 -5.59 -3.87
C ARG A 113 3.63 -5.45 -3.96
N ALA A 114 4.18 -4.44 -3.29
CA ALA A 114 5.61 -4.21 -3.29
C ALA A 114 6.36 -5.44 -2.73
N VAL A 115 5.83 -6.01 -1.65
CA VAL A 115 6.37 -7.21 -0.99
C VAL A 115 6.16 -8.48 -1.83
N GLU A 116 4.99 -8.66 -2.46
CA GLU A 116 4.75 -9.79 -3.39
C GLU A 116 5.74 -9.79 -4.57
N THR A 117 6.04 -8.61 -5.11
CA THR A 117 6.96 -8.45 -6.26
C THR A 117 8.40 -8.80 -5.89
N GLU A 118 8.80 -8.52 -4.65
CA GLU A 118 10.10 -8.92 -4.10
C GLU A 118 10.21 -10.44 -3.98
N HIS A 119 9.18 -11.11 -3.45
CA HIS A 119 9.18 -12.57 -3.34
C HIS A 119 9.24 -13.27 -4.71
N HIS A 120 8.66 -12.68 -5.75
CA HIS A 120 8.74 -13.21 -7.12
C HIS A 120 10.11 -12.99 -7.77
N THR A 121 10.74 -11.84 -7.54
CA THR A 121 12.08 -11.53 -8.09
C THR A 121 13.18 -12.30 -7.37
N ALA A 122 13.02 -12.61 -6.08
CA ALA A 122 13.95 -13.48 -5.33
C ALA A 122 13.83 -14.97 -5.70
N GLY A 123 12.71 -15.41 -6.26
CA GLY A 123 12.47 -16.80 -6.68
C GLY A 123 12.88 -17.14 -8.11
N THR A 124 13.29 -16.15 -8.92
CA THR A 124 13.71 -16.35 -10.32
C THR A 124 15.21 -16.10 -10.46
N GLN A 125 16.04 -16.99 -9.91
CA GLN A 125 17.38 -17.15 -10.46
C GLN A 125 17.26 -17.96 -11.76
N PRO A 126 17.76 -17.47 -12.91
CA PRO A 126 17.88 -18.31 -14.09
C PRO A 126 18.90 -19.40 -13.77
N SER A 127 18.42 -20.63 -13.68
CA SER A 127 19.24 -21.83 -13.80
C SER A 127 19.72 -21.90 -15.25
N ASP A 128 20.84 -21.22 -15.52
CA ASP A 128 21.59 -21.42 -16.76
C ASP A 128 22.88 -22.16 -16.44
N SER A 129 23.21 -23.09 -17.33
CA SER A 129 24.45 -23.89 -17.44
C SER A 129 24.42 -25.29 -16.82
N SER A 130 24.01 -26.28 -17.62
CA SER A 130 24.92 -27.30 -18.18
C SER A 130 24.28 -28.05 -19.34
#